data_AF-A0A1F6UJ73-F1
#
_entry.id   AF-A0A1F6UJ73-F1
#
_cell.length_a   1.000
_cell.length_b   1.000
_cell.length_c   1.000
_cell.angle_alpha   90.00
_cell.angle_beta   90.00
_cell.angle_gamma   90.00
#
_symmetry.space_group_name_H-M   'P 1'
#
loop_
_entity.id
_entity.type
_entity.pdbx_description
1 polymer ?
#
loop_
_entity_poly.entity_id
_entity_poly.type
_entity_poly.pdbx_seq_one_letter_code
_entity_poly.pdbx_strand_id
1 'polypeptide(L)'
;MRRTPLYPLLLLLGLLTACASGPRFNLDGVDSTLTPSGAVQDMAQARDHVVYWGGSIIATTNLKDSTRIEVLAYPMDSHGLPDLSEPAQGRFILLQSGYLEAADYAPGRLVSVVGKLTQTHSTRIGEAQTVFAVVQAQQLHLWPPDARRSRTQFHFGLGVGISR
;
A
#
# COMPACT_ATOMS: atom_id res chain seq x y z
N MET A 1 -1.73 16.20 57.41
CA MET A 1 -2.15 15.39 56.25
C MET A 1 -2.20 16.28 55.02
N ARG A 2 -1.16 16.24 54.18
CA ARG A 2 -0.98 17.14 53.03
C ARG A 2 -1.55 16.44 51.80
N ARG A 3 -2.73 16.87 51.32
CA ARG A 3 -3.38 16.30 50.13
C ARG A 3 -2.63 16.80 48.90
N THR A 4 -1.80 15.95 48.30
CA THR A 4 -1.16 16.22 47.02
C THR A 4 -2.23 16.28 45.93
N PRO A 5 -2.34 17.37 45.15
CA PRO A 5 -3.34 17.45 44.10
C PRO A 5 -2.91 16.51 42.97
N LEU A 6 -3.64 15.40 42.80
CA LEU A 6 -3.48 14.42 41.70
C LEU A 6 -3.91 14.98 40.33
N TYR A 7 -4.24 16.27 40.26
CA TYR A 7 -4.82 16.93 39.10
C TYR A 7 -3.84 17.29 37.95
N PRO A 8 -2.56 17.67 38.18
CA PRO A 8 -1.68 18.02 37.07
C PRO A 8 -1.19 16.77 36.31
N LEU A 9 -1.22 15.59 36.95
CA LEU A 9 -0.85 14.32 36.32
C LEU A 9 -1.92 13.83 35.33
N LEU A 10 -3.20 14.09 35.61
CA LEU A 10 -4.31 13.69 34.74
C LEU A 10 -4.41 14.58 33.49
N LEU A 11 -4.04 15.87 33.60
CA LEU A 11 -4.05 16.81 32.48
C LEU A 11 -2.94 16.54 31.45
N LEU A 12 -1.81 15.98 31.89
CA LEU A 12 -0.69 15.62 31.02
C LEU A 12 -0.96 14.36 30.18
N LEU A 13 -1.83 13.47 30.65
CA LEU A 13 -2.21 12.23 29.93
C LEU A 13 -3.17 12.46 28.75
N GLY A 14 -3.88 13.60 28.72
CA GLY A 14 -4.88 13.88 27.69
C GLY A 14 -4.34 14.39 26.35
N LEU A 15 -3.05 14.71 26.26
CA LEU A 15 -2.45 15.41 25.10
C LEU A 15 -1.79 14.48 24.07
N LEU A 16 -1.91 13.16 24.18
CA LEU A 16 -1.21 12.18 23.33
C LEU A 16 -2.09 11.50 22.27
N THR A 17 -3.27 12.02 21.95
CA THR A 17 -4.08 11.47 20.83
C THR A 17 -3.65 12.07 19.48
N ALA A 18 -2.39 11.85 19.09
CA ALA A 18 -1.94 12.11 17.72
C ALA A 18 -2.14 10.82 16.90
N CYS A 19 -3.33 10.63 16.32
CA CYS A 19 -3.53 9.55 15.35
C CYS A 19 -2.77 9.87 14.06
N ALA A 20 -1.60 9.25 13.87
CA ALA A 20 -0.97 9.12 12.57
C ALA A 20 -2.00 8.46 11.63
N SER A 21 -2.61 9.28 10.77
CA SER A 21 -3.76 8.87 9.95
C SER A 21 -3.25 8.43 8.58
N GLY A 22 -3.14 7.11 8.37
CA GLY A 22 -2.94 6.55 7.03
C GLY A 22 -4.15 6.77 6.12
N PRO A 23 -4.05 6.45 4.81
CA PRO A 23 -5.18 6.51 3.90
C PRO A 23 -6.31 5.63 4.41
N ARG A 24 -7.52 6.21 4.51
CA ARG A 24 -8.72 5.51 4.97
C ARG A 24 -9.30 4.72 3.81
N PHE A 25 -8.78 3.52 3.59
CA PHE A 25 -9.39 2.56 2.68
C PHE A 25 -10.61 1.92 3.34
N ASN A 26 -11.72 1.80 2.61
CA ASN A 26 -12.75 0.83 2.97
C ASN A 26 -12.29 -0.56 2.52
N LEU A 27 -12.12 -1.48 3.48
CA LEU A 27 -11.65 -2.85 3.29
C LEU A 27 -12.76 -3.91 3.41
N ASP A 28 -14.03 -3.48 3.47
CA ASP A 28 -15.17 -4.38 3.57
C ASP A 28 -15.22 -5.30 2.35
N GLY A 29 -15.25 -6.62 2.60
CA GLY A 29 -15.29 -7.64 1.54
C GLY A 29 -13.98 -7.84 0.78
N VAL A 30 -12.86 -7.29 1.27
CA VAL A 30 -11.53 -7.58 0.72
C VAL A 30 -11.11 -9.01 1.02
N ASP A 31 -10.64 -9.72 -0.01
CA ASP A 31 -9.95 -11.00 0.13
C ASP A 31 -8.45 -10.76 0.34
N SER A 32 -8.00 -10.94 1.59
CA SER A 32 -6.60 -10.74 1.96
C SER A 32 -5.69 -11.95 1.67
N THR A 33 -6.27 -13.08 1.23
CA THR A 33 -5.53 -14.32 0.97
C THR A 33 -5.00 -14.40 -0.46
N LEU A 34 -5.63 -13.66 -1.37
CA LEU A 34 -5.24 -13.60 -2.77
C LEU A 34 -4.00 -12.72 -2.99
N THR A 35 -2.97 -13.32 -3.56
CA THR A 35 -1.81 -12.60 -4.08
C THR A 35 -1.96 -12.35 -5.58
N PRO A 36 -1.26 -11.36 -6.16
CA PRO A 36 -1.27 -11.12 -7.60
C PRO A 36 -0.88 -12.35 -8.44
N SER A 37 0.17 -13.06 -8.02
CA SER A 37 0.61 -14.28 -8.69
C SER A 37 -0.42 -15.42 -8.55
N GLY A 38 -1.04 -15.58 -7.37
CA GLY A 38 -2.08 -16.57 -7.13
C GLY A 38 -3.35 -16.32 -7.95
N ALA A 39 -3.78 -15.05 -8.04
CA ALA A 39 -4.95 -14.67 -8.84
C ALA A 39 -4.79 -14.97 -10.34
N VAL A 40 -3.55 -14.94 -10.86
CA VAL A 40 -3.28 -15.34 -12.26
C VAL A 40 -3.43 -16.86 -12.45
N GLN A 41 -3.10 -17.68 -11.45
CA GLN A 41 -3.20 -19.15 -11.54
C GLN A 41 -4.65 -19.62 -11.62
N ASP A 42 -5.56 -18.96 -10.90
CA ASP A 42 -6.99 -19.29 -10.92
C ASP A 42 -7.88 -18.04 -11.02
N MET A 43 -7.78 -17.35 -12.18
CA MET A 43 -8.58 -16.16 -12.44
C MET A 43 -10.09 -16.46 -12.50
N ALA A 44 -10.49 -17.72 -12.77
CA ALA A 44 -11.90 -18.08 -12.83
C ALA A 44 -12.57 -17.97 -11.45
N GLN A 45 -11.87 -18.38 -10.40
CA GLN A 45 -12.34 -18.24 -9.01
C GLN A 45 -12.03 -16.87 -8.42
N ALA A 46 -10.90 -16.27 -8.79
CA ALA A 46 -10.50 -14.96 -8.25
C ALA A 46 -11.26 -13.77 -8.86
N ARG A 47 -12.01 -14.00 -9.95
CA ARG A 47 -12.78 -12.94 -10.61
C ARG A 47 -13.80 -12.36 -9.64
N ASP A 48 -14.04 -11.06 -9.80
CA ASP A 48 -15.00 -10.29 -9.03
C ASP A 48 -14.69 -10.11 -7.54
N HIS A 49 -13.67 -10.78 -7.00
CA HIS A 49 -13.16 -10.52 -5.66
C HIS A 49 -12.62 -9.09 -5.57
N VAL A 50 -12.86 -8.45 -4.42
CA VAL A 50 -12.24 -7.18 -4.08
C VAL A 50 -10.91 -7.49 -3.40
N VAL A 51 -9.85 -6.88 -3.90
CA VAL A 51 -8.50 -7.05 -3.36
C VAL A 51 -7.97 -5.74 -2.84
N TYR A 52 -7.12 -5.82 -1.83
CA TYR A 52 -6.34 -4.71 -1.33
C TYR A 52 -4.86 -5.03 -1.58
N TRP A 53 -4.28 -4.39 -2.58
CA TRP A 53 -2.89 -4.62 -2.98
C TRP A 53 -2.14 -3.30 -3.08
N GLY A 54 -0.82 -3.36 -3.01
CA GLY A 54 0.03 -2.19 -3.16
C GLY A 54 1.40 -2.58 -3.67
N GLY A 55 2.16 -1.58 -4.13
CA GLY A 55 3.48 -1.84 -4.65
C GLY A 55 4.17 -0.64 -5.25
N SER A 56 5.28 -0.92 -5.93
CA SER A 56 6.04 0.08 -6.68
C SER A 56 5.56 0.12 -8.13
N ILE A 57 5.32 1.32 -8.64
CA ILE A 57 4.99 1.54 -10.05
C ILE A 57 6.18 1.16 -10.91
N ILE A 58 5.94 0.36 -11.94
CA ILE A 58 6.90 0.04 -13.00
C ILE A 58 6.68 0.97 -14.19
N ALA A 59 5.44 1.13 -14.62
CA ALA A 59 5.08 1.94 -15.79
C ALA A 59 3.66 2.48 -15.67
N THR A 60 3.42 3.62 -16.29
CA THR A 60 2.10 4.26 -16.38
C THR A 60 1.84 4.64 -17.83
N THR A 61 0.68 4.22 -18.35
CA THR A 61 0.25 4.47 -19.72
C THR A 61 -1.16 5.02 -19.71
N ASN A 62 -1.31 6.24 -20.22
CA ASN A 62 -2.63 6.82 -20.44
C ASN A 62 -3.27 6.22 -21.70
N LEU A 63 -4.46 5.66 -21.53
CA LEU A 63 -5.32 5.16 -22.59
C LEU A 63 -6.36 6.23 -22.92
N LYS A 64 -7.29 5.93 -23.83
CA LYS A 64 -8.31 6.88 -24.28
C LYS A 64 -9.20 7.38 -23.12
N ASP A 65 -9.68 6.47 -22.28
CA ASP A 65 -10.67 6.76 -21.23
C ASP A 65 -10.23 6.27 -19.83
N SER A 66 -8.98 5.81 -19.71
CA SER A 66 -8.43 5.23 -18.49
C SER A 66 -6.92 5.36 -18.41
N THR A 67 -6.36 5.23 -17.22
CA THR A 67 -4.92 5.08 -17.00
C THR A 67 -4.62 3.65 -16.59
N ARG A 68 -3.67 3.03 -17.30
CA ARG A 68 -3.11 1.74 -16.95
C ARG A 68 -1.81 1.94 -16.18
N ILE A 69 -1.71 1.32 -15.01
CA ILE A 69 -0.50 1.34 -14.19
C ILE A 69 -0.04 -0.09 -13.96
N GLU A 70 1.21 -0.38 -14.30
CA GLU A 70 1.85 -1.65 -14.00
C GLU A 70 2.56 -1.54 -12.64
N VAL A 71 2.25 -2.47 -11.73
CA VAL A 71 2.73 -2.41 -10.35
C VAL A 71 3.44 -3.71 -9.99
N LEU A 72 4.63 -3.60 -9.39
CA LEU A 72 5.30 -4.70 -8.69
C LEU A 72 4.78 -4.75 -7.26
N ALA A 73 4.06 -5.81 -6.92
CA ALA A 73 3.37 -5.91 -5.66
C ALA A 73 4.29 -6.36 -4.52
N TYR A 74 4.01 -5.82 -3.33
CA TYR A 74 4.66 -6.16 -2.09
C TYR A 74 3.60 -6.37 -1.00
N PRO A 75 3.90 -7.14 0.07
CA PRO A 75 3.08 -7.13 1.27
C PRO A 75 2.87 -5.69 1.76
N MET A 76 1.73 -5.40 2.36
CA MET A 76 1.44 -4.08 2.93
C MET A 76 1.64 -4.12 4.44
N ASP A 77 2.15 -3.03 4.99
CA ASP A 77 2.23 -2.84 6.43
C ASP A 77 0.86 -2.50 7.05
N SER A 78 0.83 -2.28 8.36
CA SER A 78 -0.38 -1.93 9.11
C SER A 78 -1.01 -0.58 8.69
N HIS A 79 -0.28 0.27 7.96
CA HIS A 79 -0.77 1.54 7.44
C HIS A 79 -1.20 1.43 5.97
N GLY A 80 -1.08 0.25 5.38
CA GLY A 80 -1.35 0.04 3.97
C GLY A 80 -0.21 0.44 3.04
N LEU A 81 0.96 0.78 3.58
CA LEU A 81 2.13 1.15 2.79
C LEU A 81 2.82 -0.13 2.29
N PRO A 82 3.17 -0.25 1.01
CA PRO A 82 3.91 -1.40 0.52
C PRO A 82 5.28 -1.55 1.21
N ASP A 83 5.56 -2.72 1.76
CA ASP A 83 6.82 -3.05 2.43
C ASP A 83 7.82 -3.67 1.44
N LEU A 84 8.75 -2.84 0.96
CA LEU A 84 9.78 -3.27 0.03
C LEU A 84 10.95 -4.01 0.67
N SER A 85 10.95 -4.19 2.00
CA SER A 85 11.91 -5.08 2.66
C SER A 85 11.51 -6.56 2.53
N GLU A 86 10.25 -6.82 2.18
CA GLU A 86 9.72 -8.16 1.94
C GLU A 86 9.82 -8.57 0.46
N PRO A 87 9.79 -9.88 0.15
CA PRO A 87 9.80 -10.37 -1.23
C PRO A 87 8.59 -9.89 -2.04
N ALA A 88 8.82 -9.59 -3.32
CA ALA A 88 7.75 -9.20 -4.24
C ALA A 88 6.76 -10.37 -4.47
N GLN A 89 5.46 -10.06 -4.50
CA GLN A 89 4.36 -11.04 -4.63
C GLN A 89 3.86 -11.19 -6.08
N GLY A 90 4.66 -10.74 -7.05
CA GLY A 90 4.33 -10.72 -8.47
C GLY A 90 3.91 -9.34 -8.96
N ARG A 91 3.32 -9.30 -10.16
CA ARG A 91 2.91 -8.06 -10.84
C ARG A 91 1.42 -8.09 -11.12
N PHE A 92 0.81 -6.92 -11.06
CA PHE A 92 -0.56 -6.72 -11.52
C PHE A 92 -0.67 -5.42 -12.30
N ILE A 93 -1.76 -5.31 -13.03
CA ILE A 93 -2.18 -4.10 -13.72
C ILE A 93 -3.31 -3.47 -12.93
N LEU A 94 -3.14 -2.21 -12.61
CA LEU A 94 -4.19 -1.35 -12.10
C LEU A 94 -4.79 -0.57 -13.27
N LEU A 95 -6.12 -0.63 -13.40
CA LEU A 95 -6.87 0.17 -14.36
C LEU A 95 -7.68 1.23 -13.60
N GLN A 96 -7.30 2.48 -13.74
CA GLN A 96 -7.99 3.63 -13.17
C GLN A 96 -8.84 4.29 -14.25
N SER A 97 -10.11 4.59 -13.95
CA SER A 97 -10.96 5.36 -14.87
C SER A 97 -10.51 6.81 -14.95
N GLY A 98 -10.52 7.37 -16.16
CA GLY A 98 -10.06 8.74 -16.41
C GLY A 98 -8.55 8.85 -16.54
N TYR A 99 -8.07 10.09 -16.49
CA TYR A 99 -6.67 10.43 -16.71
C TYR A 99 -5.93 10.63 -15.37
N LEU A 100 -4.71 10.13 -15.29
CA LEU A 100 -3.75 10.43 -14.24
C LEU A 100 -2.47 11.00 -14.85
N GLU A 101 -1.88 11.99 -14.18
CA GLU A 101 -0.62 12.58 -14.60
C GLU A 101 0.53 11.58 -14.44
N ALA A 102 1.12 11.17 -15.57
CA ALA A 102 2.17 10.15 -15.58
C ALA A 102 3.45 10.61 -14.86
N ALA A 103 3.67 11.93 -14.75
CA ALA A 103 4.76 12.51 -13.98
C ALA A 103 4.58 12.31 -12.46
N ASP A 104 3.34 12.34 -11.98
CA ASP A 104 3.02 12.05 -10.57
C ASP A 104 3.08 10.55 -10.30
N TYR A 105 2.48 9.75 -11.20
CA TYR A 105 2.48 8.28 -11.16
C TYR A 105 3.71 7.71 -11.89
N ALA A 106 4.89 8.26 -11.58
CA ALA A 106 6.15 7.86 -12.20
C ALA A 106 6.66 6.50 -11.68
N PRO A 107 7.53 5.82 -12.45
CA PRO A 107 8.22 4.61 -11.97
C PRO A 107 8.93 4.81 -10.63
N GLY A 108 8.84 3.80 -9.75
CA GLY A 108 9.40 3.83 -8.40
C GLY A 108 8.51 4.46 -7.32
N ARG A 109 7.44 5.17 -7.72
CA ARG A 109 6.43 5.67 -6.76
C ARG A 109 5.63 4.52 -6.17
N LEU A 110 5.19 4.69 -4.93
CA LEU A 110 4.40 3.68 -4.22
C LEU A 110 2.91 3.98 -4.34
N VAL A 111 2.13 2.95 -4.58
CA VAL A 111 0.67 3.02 -4.61
C VAL A 111 0.05 1.91 -3.79
N SER A 112 -1.15 2.19 -3.26
CA SER A 112 -2.04 1.19 -2.67
C SER A 112 -3.41 1.32 -3.31
N VAL A 113 -4.07 0.20 -3.55
CA VAL A 113 -5.34 0.13 -4.26
C VAL A 113 -6.29 -0.85 -3.60
N VAL A 114 -7.52 -0.43 -3.39
CA VAL A 114 -8.67 -1.33 -3.23
C VAL A 114 -9.41 -1.36 -4.55
N GLY A 115 -9.64 -2.56 -5.08
CA GLY A 115 -10.28 -2.69 -6.37
C GLY A 115 -10.72 -4.11 -6.67
N LYS A 116 -11.50 -4.22 -7.74
CA LYS A 116 -12.11 -5.48 -8.16
C LYS A 116 -11.23 -6.20 -9.17
N LEU A 117 -10.98 -7.49 -8.97
CA LEU A 117 -10.33 -8.33 -9.97
C LEU A 117 -11.28 -8.57 -11.15
N THR A 118 -10.81 -8.31 -12.37
CA THR A 118 -11.67 -8.32 -13.56
C THR A 118 -11.31 -9.39 -14.58
N GLN A 119 -10.02 -9.50 -14.91
CA GLN A 119 -9.49 -10.37 -15.95
C GLN A 119 -7.98 -10.52 -15.80
N THR A 120 -7.37 -11.36 -16.64
CA THR A 120 -5.93 -11.33 -16.90
C THR A 120 -5.60 -10.47 -18.11
N HIS A 121 -4.39 -9.93 -18.14
CA HIS A 121 -3.82 -9.27 -19.30
C HIS A 121 -2.51 -9.95 -19.68
N SER A 122 -2.42 -10.41 -20.91
CA SER A 122 -1.21 -11.00 -21.47
C SER A 122 -0.39 -9.93 -22.17
N THR A 123 0.84 -9.73 -21.75
CA THR A 123 1.81 -8.85 -22.43
C THR A 123 3.02 -9.66 -22.89
N ARG A 124 3.62 -9.23 -24.00
CA ARG A 124 4.86 -9.80 -24.50
C ARG A 124 6.02 -8.94 -24.00
N ILE A 125 6.94 -9.53 -23.24
CA ILE A 125 8.15 -8.87 -22.75
C ILE A 125 9.34 -9.57 -23.43
N GLY A 126 9.90 -8.90 -24.44
CA GLY A 126 10.89 -9.52 -25.34
C GLY A 126 10.28 -10.71 -26.09
N GLU A 127 10.77 -11.91 -25.83
CA GLU A 127 10.26 -13.15 -26.42
C GLU A 127 9.27 -13.90 -25.51
N ALA A 128 9.21 -13.55 -24.22
CA ALA A 128 8.38 -14.22 -23.24
C ALA A 128 6.97 -13.62 -23.20
N GLN A 129 5.95 -14.47 -23.11
CA GLN A 129 4.58 -14.08 -22.83
C GLN A 129 4.36 -14.10 -21.31
N THR A 130 3.99 -12.96 -20.74
CA THR A 130 3.73 -12.83 -19.30
C THR A 130 2.28 -12.42 -19.08
N VAL A 131 1.65 -13.03 -18.08
CA VAL A 131 0.25 -12.79 -17.73
C VAL A 131 0.18 -12.07 -16.39
N PHE A 132 -0.65 -11.04 -16.31
CA PHE A 132 -0.87 -10.24 -15.10
C PHE A 132 -2.35 -10.21 -14.75
N ALA A 133 -2.66 -10.18 -13.46
CA ALA A 133 -4.01 -9.90 -12.98
C ALA A 133 -4.36 -8.42 -13.23
N VAL A 134 -5.61 -8.13 -13.58
CA VAL A 134 -6.11 -6.77 -13.78
C VAL A 134 -7.09 -6.40 -12.66
N VAL A 135 -6.73 -5.35 -11.92
CA VAL A 135 -7.54 -4.76 -10.85
C VAL A 135 -8.15 -3.47 -11.38
N GLN A 136 -9.49 -3.42 -11.43
CA GLN A 136 -10.22 -2.17 -11.64
C GLN A 136 -10.22 -1.38 -10.33
N ALA A 137 -9.54 -0.24 -10.32
CA ALA A 137 -9.38 0.57 -9.11
C ALA A 137 -10.72 1.18 -8.69
N GLN A 138 -11.06 1.01 -7.40
CA GLN A 138 -12.20 1.65 -6.75
C GLN A 138 -11.71 2.75 -5.80
N GLN A 139 -10.60 2.49 -5.10
CA GLN A 139 -9.89 3.45 -4.28
C GLN A 139 -8.40 3.33 -4.60
N LEU A 140 -7.76 4.44 -4.95
CA LEU A 140 -6.34 4.51 -5.29
C LEU A 140 -5.66 5.58 -4.44
N HIS A 141 -4.54 5.21 -3.84
CA HIS A 141 -3.69 6.13 -3.11
C HIS A 141 -2.27 6.13 -3.67
N LEU A 142 -1.76 7.32 -3.97
CA LEU A 142 -0.37 7.56 -4.34
C LEU A 142 0.37 8.11 -3.12
N TRP A 143 1.36 7.36 -2.64
CA TRP A 143 2.13 7.76 -1.46
C TRP A 143 3.10 8.92 -1.79
N PRO A 144 3.39 9.79 -0.81
CA PRO A 144 4.41 10.82 -0.97
C PRO A 144 5.81 10.19 -1.12
N PRO A 145 6.75 10.87 -1.81
CA PRO A 145 8.07 10.30 -2.12
C PRO A 145 8.90 9.86 -0.90
N ASP A 146 8.64 10.44 0.26
CA ASP A 146 9.34 10.21 1.52
C ASP A 146 8.63 9.24 2.48
N ALA A 147 7.53 8.60 2.04
CA ALA A 147 6.75 7.67 2.85
C ALA A 147 7.60 6.57 3.52
N ARG A 148 8.69 6.11 2.89
CA ARG A 148 9.63 5.14 3.50
C ARG A 148 10.45 5.72 4.64
N ARG A 149 10.83 7.00 4.55
CA ARG A 149 11.65 7.67 5.57
C ARG A 149 10.83 8.09 6.78
N SER A 150 9.52 8.27 6.60
CA SER A 150 8.57 8.57 7.68
C SER A 150 8.26 7.36 8.59
N ARG A 151 9.09 6.31 8.61
CA ARG A 151 9.10 5.33 9.69
C ARG A 151 10.00 5.89 10.78
N THR A 152 9.46 6.74 11.65
CA THR A 152 10.18 7.25 12.81
C THR A 152 10.62 6.07 13.69
N GLN A 153 11.86 5.62 13.52
CA GLN A 153 12.47 4.68 14.44
C GLN A 153 12.70 5.42 15.76
N PHE A 154 11.89 5.14 16.77
CA PHE A 154 12.20 5.57 18.12
C PHE A 154 13.26 4.61 18.68
N HIS A 155 14.53 5.01 18.62
CA HIS A 155 15.59 4.32 19.34
C HIS A 155 15.59 4.77 20.80
N PHE A 156 15.07 3.93 21.70
CA PHE A 156 15.21 4.13 23.14
C PHE A 156 16.57 3.58 23.59
N GLY A 157 17.59 4.44 23.63
CA GLY A 157 18.90 4.11 24.20
C GLY A 157 18.83 4.12 25.73
N LEU A 158 18.88 2.95 26.36
CA LEU A 158 19.01 2.82 27.82
C LEU A 158 20.51 2.87 28.18
N GLY A 159 21.03 4.08 28.38
CA GLY A 159 22.40 4.30 28.81
C GLY A 159 22.61 3.87 30.25
N VAL A 160 23.22 2.71 30.48
CA VAL A 160 23.68 2.30 31.81
C VAL A 160 25.03 2.97 32.06
N GLY A 161 25.00 4.11 32.75
CA GLY A 161 26.21 4.74 33.28
C GLY A 161 26.77 3.89 34.41
N ILE A 162 27.77 3.06 34.12
CA ILE A 162 28.57 2.42 35.16
C ILE A 162 29.56 3.44 35.72
N SER A 163 29.21 4.08 36.83
CA SER A 163 30.16 4.84 37.63
C SER A 163 30.79 3.92 38.67
N ARG A 164 31.99 3.41 38.41
CA ARG A 164 32.99 3.01 39.43
C ARG A 164 34.40 3.07 38.85
#